data_AF-A0AAX0KW10-F1
#
_entry.id   AF-A0AAX0KW10-F1
#
_cell.length_a   1.000
_cell.length_b   1.000
_cell.length_c   1.000
_cell.angle_alpha   90.00
_cell.angle_beta   90.00
_cell.angle_gamma   90.00
#
_symmetry.space_group_name_H-M   'P 1'
#
loop_
_entity.id
_entity.type
_entity.pdbx_description
1 polymer ?
#
loop_
_entity_poly.entity_id
_entity_poly.type
_entity_poly.pdbx_seq_one_letter_code
_entity_poly.pdbx_strand_id
1 'polypeptide(L)' 'MALVQDIQLNEGGFAALKSKLTEALARRKVYRQTLNELRSLNSRELNDLGLHSSMITRVAYEAAYGK' A
#
# COMPACT_ATOMS: atom_id res chain seq x y z
N MET A 1 -12.62 8.13 -50.43
CA MET A 1 -13.54 7.56 -49.41
C MET A 1 -12.66 6.96 -48.31
N ALA A 2 -12.17 7.81 -47.41
CA ALA A 2 -11.20 7.45 -46.36
C ALA A 2 -11.59 8.22 -45.10
N LEU A 3 -12.64 7.76 -44.42
CA LEU A 3 -13.12 8.38 -43.19
C LEU A 3 -13.69 7.31 -42.26
N VAL A 4 -12.85 6.41 -41.75
CA VAL A 4 -13.07 5.79 -40.44
C VAL A 4 -11.68 5.42 -39.92
N GLN A 5 -11.02 6.38 -39.24
CA GLN A 5 -9.97 5.99 -38.31
C GLN A 5 -10.71 5.42 -37.11
N ASP A 6 -10.67 4.10 -36.98
CA ASP A 6 -11.27 3.35 -35.89
C ASP A 6 -10.88 4.00 -34.56
N ILE A 7 -11.90 4.37 -33.79
CA ILE A 7 -11.74 4.83 -32.41
C ILE A 7 -11.26 3.61 -31.63
N GLN A 8 -9.94 3.39 -31.60
CA GLN A 8 -9.30 2.46 -30.68
C GLN A 8 -9.46 3.02 -29.27
N LEU A 9 -10.62 2.73 -28.67
CA LEU A 9 -10.87 2.98 -27.27
C LEU A 9 -9.81 2.22 -26.48
N ASN A 10 -8.92 2.98 -25.86
CA ASN A 10 -7.77 2.56 -25.07
C ASN A 10 -8.18 1.62 -23.91
N GLU A 11 -8.31 0.32 -24.17
CA GLU A 11 -8.52 -0.70 -23.13
C GLU A 11 -7.39 -0.72 -22.09
N GLY A 12 -6.20 -0.21 -22.45
CA GLY A 12 -5.03 -0.15 -21.57
C GLY A 12 -5.14 0.87 -20.43
N GLY A 13 -5.87 1.97 -20.61
CA GLY A 13 -5.94 3.04 -19.61
C GLY A 13 -6.69 2.64 -18.34
N PHE A 14 -7.87 2.01 -18.50
CA PHE A 14 -8.69 1.57 -17.37
C PHE A 14 -8.09 0.36 -16.65
N ALA A 15 -7.50 -0.57 -17.38
CA ALA A 15 -6.80 -1.71 -16.81
C ALA A 15 -5.56 -1.26 -16.00
N ALA A 16 -4.76 -0.33 -16.53
CA ALA A 16 -3.61 0.23 -15.82
C ALA A 16 -4.04 1.03 -14.57
N LEU A 17 -5.14 1.78 -14.64
CA LEU A 17 -5.67 2.51 -13.49
C LEU A 17 -6.17 1.55 -12.39
N LYS A 18 -6.90 0.48 -12.77
CA LYS A 18 -7.31 -0.59 -11.84
C LYS A 18 -6.11 -1.20 -11.15
N SER A 19 -5.07 -1.57 -11.89
CA SER A 19 -3.85 -2.17 -11.33
C SER A 19 -3.21 -1.26 -10.28
N LYS A 20 -2.99 0.03 -10.60
CA LYS A 20 -2.45 1.02 -9.66
C LYS A 20 -3.31 1.18 -8.40
N LEU A 21 -4.62 1.17 -8.56
CA LEU A 21 -5.54 1.27 -7.42
C LEU A 21 -5.45 0.03 -6.52
N THR A 22 -5.42 -1.17 -7.11
CA THR A 22 -5.29 -2.41 -6.33
C THR A 22 -3.98 -2.47 -5.57
N GLU A 23 -2.89 -2.00 -6.16
CA GLU A 23 -1.59 -1.91 -5.51
C GLU A 23 -1.60 -0.91 -4.35
N ALA A 24 -2.20 0.27 -4.54
CA ALA A 24 -2.35 1.27 -3.48
C ALA A 24 -3.19 0.74 -2.30
N LEU A 25 -4.27 0.00 -2.59
CA LEU A 25 -5.09 -0.64 -1.57
C LEU A 25 -4.34 -1.73 -0.82
N ALA A 26 -3.53 -2.54 -1.52
CA ALA A 26 -2.70 -3.55 -0.91
C ALA A 26 -1.70 -2.94 0.08
N ARG A 27 -0.96 -1.89 -0.32
CA ARG A 27 -0.04 -1.17 0.56
C ARG A 27 -0.76 -0.57 1.78
N ARG A 28 -1.93 0.04 1.56
CA ARG A 28 -2.74 0.59 2.66
C ARG A 28 -3.23 -0.49 3.63
N LYS A 29 -3.54 -1.68 3.13
CA LYS A 29 -3.90 -2.84 3.96
C LYS A 29 -2.72 -3.26 4.83
N VAL A 30 -1.53 -3.42 4.25
CA VAL A 30 -0.30 -3.77 4.97
C VAL A 30 0.00 -2.74 6.06
N TYR A 31 -0.05 -1.44 5.73
CA TYR A 31 0.17 -0.35 6.69
C TYR A 31 -0.77 -0.45 7.90
N ARG A 32 -2.07 -0.57 7.64
CA ARG A 32 -3.07 -0.63 8.72
C ARG A 32 -2.93 -1.89 9.56
N GLN A 33 -2.62 -3.02 8.91
CA GLN A 33 -2.42 -4.29 9.59
C GLN A 33 -1.22 -4.21 10.54
N THR A 34 -0.04 -3.88 10.02
CA THR A 34 1.19 -3.70 10.82
C THR A 34 1.02 -2.67 11.93
N LEU A 35 0.37 -1.54 11.65
CA LEU A 35 0.11 -0.51 12.67
C LEU A 35 -0.74 -1.07 13.82
N ASN A 36 -1.80 -1.82 13.50
CA ASN A 36 -2.69 -2.39 14.52
C ASN A 36 -2.00 -3.50 15.32
N GLU A 37 -1.24 -4.38 14.64
CA GLU A 37 -0.47 -5.43 15.28
C GLU A 37 0.55 -4.83 16.27
N LEU A 38 1.37 -3.88 15.82
CA LEU A 38 2.37 -3.22 16.67
C LEU A 38 1.73 -2.41 17.81
N ARG A 39 0.55 -1.82 17.61
CA ARG A 39 -0.20 -1.12 18.67
C ARG A 39 -0.87 -2.06 19.66
N SER A 40 -1.13 -3.31 19.26
CA SER A 40 -1.67 -4.32 20.17
C SER A 40 -0.61 -4.89 21.11
N LEU A 41 0.67 -4.76 20.74
CA LEU A 41 1.79 -5.12 21.60
C LEU A 41 1.96 -4.13 22.74
N ASN A 42 2.40 -4.64 23.89
CA ASN A 42 2.71 -3.83 25.07
C ASN A 42 4.16 -3.31 25.02
N SER A 43 4.47 -2.32 25.87
CA SER A 43 5.79 -1.64 25.84
C SER A 43 6.98 -2.58 26.06
N ARG A 44 6.79 -3.71 26.74
CA ARG A 44 7.84 -4.71 26.95
C ARG A 44 8.10 -5.49 25.67
N GLU A 45 7.05 -6.04 25.05
CA GLU A 45 7.16 -6.74 23.76
C GLU A 45 7.79 -5.86 22.69
N LEU A 46 7.42 -4.57 22.64
CA LEU A 46 8.07 -3.62 21.75
C LEU A 46 9.56 -3.44 22.06
N ASN A 47 9.93 -3.36 23.34
CA ASN A 47 11.32 -3.22 23.77
C ASN A 47 12.15 -4.48 23.47
N ASP A 48 11.57 -5.67 23.64
CA ASP A 48 12.20 -6.95 23.31
C ASP A 48 12.52 -7.03 21.80
N LEU A 49 11.70 -6.39 20.96
CA LEU A 49 11.95 -6.23 19.52
C LEU A 49 12.93 -5.08 19.19
N GLY A 50 13.39 -4.32 20.19
CA GLY A 50 14.23 -3.13 20.00
C GLY A 50 13.48 -1.93 19.44
N LEU A 51 12.15 -1.91 19.54
CA LEU A 51 11.27 -0.86 19.00
C LEU A 51 10.70 0.01 20.12
N HIS A 52 10.57 1.31 19.82
CA HIS A 52 9.84 2.24 20.67
C HIS A 52 8.45 2.57 20.10
N SER A 53 7.50 2.95 20.95
CA SER A 53 6.12 3.28 20.53
C SER A 53 6.05 4.40 19.49
N SER A 54 6.98 5.36 19.55
CA SER A 54 7.12 6.43 18.56
C SER A 54 7.56 5.92 17.17
N MET A 55 8.22 4.75 17.11
CA MET A 55 8.70 4.15 15.86
C MET A 55 7.62 3.35 15.14
N ILE A 56 6.54 2.95 15.82
CA ILE A 56 5.48 2.10 15.26
C ILE A 56 4.97 2.65 13.92
N THR A 57 4.70 3.95 13.85
CA THR A 57 4.19 4.60 12.63
C THR A 57 5.21 4.53 11.50
N ARG A 58 6.50 4.72 11.81
CA ARG A 58 7.59 4.65 10.84
C ARG A 58 7.76 3.23 10.31
N VAL A 59 7.79 2.23 11.20
CA VAL A 59 7.93 0.81 10.82
C VAL A 59 6.74 0.35 9.99
N ALA A 60 5.51 0.71 10.37
CA ALA A 60 4.32 0.38 9.58
C ALA A 60 4.37 1.03 8.19
N TYR A 61 4.87 2.27 8.10
CA TYR A 61 5.07 2.95 6.81
C TYR A 61 6.13 2.25 5.96
N GLU A 62 7.25 1.87 6.56
CA GLU A 62 8.34 1.16 5.88
C GLU A 62 7.91 -0.23 5.42
N ALA A 63 7.12 -0.97 6.21
CA ALA A 63 6.56 -2.26 5.80
C ALA A 63 5.59 -2.14 4.61
N ALA A 64 4.88 -1.01 4.48
CA ALA A 64 3.89 -0.80 3.43
C ALA A 64 4.44 -0.13 2.16
N TYR A 65 5.46 0.70 2.29
CA TYR A 65 5.97 1.58 1.23
C TYR A 65 7.49 1.51 1.04
N GLY A 66 8.23 0.93 1.99
CA GLY A 66 9.63 0.59 1.82
C GLY A 66 9.76 -0.47 0.75
N LYS A 67 10.55 -0.18 -0.27
CA LYS A 67 10.86 -1.10 -1.36
C LYS A 67 12.09 -1.92 -1.01
#